data_AF-A0A4P5VBN7-F1
#
_entry.id   AF-A0A4P5VBN7-F1
#
_cell.length_a   1.000
_cell.length_b   1.000
_cell.length_c   1.000
_cell.angle_alpha   90.00
_cell.angle_beta   90.00
_cell.angle_gamma   90.00
#
_symmetry.space_group_name_H-M   'P 1'
#
loop_
_entity.id
_entity.type
_entity.pdbx_description
1 polymer ?
#
loop_
_entity_poly.entity_id
_entity_poly.type
_entity_poly.pdbx_seq_one_letter_code
_entity_poly.pdbx_strand_id
1 'polypeptide(L)'
;MGFFVQLTEAIAERQSLLMTGLDPNPEMLQSWAQRRGMANRSFLSQARHWIKAVVEETSPHVCAIKASLGFYQALGPLGLELLLEVRDLVPRDLPLIIDAKHGDLNSSTALAHYLFKDLGVDAVTLSPLAGQDIAAPFLLYADKAVVITCRSSNPAAKRIQYHPSDADPLFLQIVRECQLWGTPDQLLLEVGTSDPTVLGQVRQAAPERVLMLRSIWSEEERLDGLLEAGLNDAADGLLLPLPQNLLVEDDLGEQAGELKALINRRRERWLEQHPRADGNSCALWVAEEGRPDPADQQATTALILDLFDIGCLLFGEYVQASGAVFNYYVDLRQIISDPNLFHRVLHSYSTLLEQLHFDRIAGIPYGSLPTATGLSLALHKPLIYPRKEVKAHGARRLIEGDFNEGDRVVVVDDILITGGSVLEGIAKLESSGLVVEDVVVFIDHGGQRDRRARERLEAAGYRVHAVLDIAQITRTLLAAGRLSADQAAVLT
;
A
#
# COMPACT_ATOMS: atom_id res chain seq x y z
N MET A 1 8.59 -15.22 -2.01
CA MET A 1 8.32 -13.81 -2.36
C MET A 1 7.12 -13.82 -3.30
N GLY A 2 6.09 -13.01 -3.06
CA GLY A 2 4.87 -13.04 -3.85
C GLY A 2 5.05 -12.35 -5.22
N PHE A 3 4.27 -12.77 -6.23
CA PHE A 3 4.32 -12.22 -7.59
C PHE A 3 4.26 -10.68 -7.62
N PHE A 4 3.32 -10.06 -6.91
CA PHE A 4 3.17 -8.59 -6.95
C PHE A 4 4.34 -7.87 -6.29
N VAL A 5 4.90 -8.42 -5.20
CA VAL A 5 6.12 -7.86 -4.59
C VAL A 5 7.27 -7.89 -5.60
N GLN A 6 7.43 -9.01 -6.30
CA GLN A 6 8.48 -9.19 -7.32
C GLN A 6 8.27 -8.25 -8.51
N LEU A 7 7.03 -8.12 -8.98
CA LEU A 7 6.68 -7.21 -10.06
C LEU A 7 6.95 -5.75 -9.67
N THR A 8 6.52 -5.32 -8.48
CA THR A 8 6.73 -3.95 -8.00
C THR A 8 8.21 -3.63 -7.80
N GLU A 9 9.00 -4.56 -7.25
CA GLU A 9 10.45 -4.42 -7.16
C GLU A 9 11.09 -4.33 -8.55
N ALA A 10 10.70 -5.19 -9.50
CA ALA A 10 11.22 -5.15 -10.86
C ALA A 10 10.88 -3.85 -11.59
N ILE A 11 9.65 -3.32 -11.41
CA ILE A 11 9.24 -2.00 -11.92
C ILE A 11 10.11 -0.90 -11.33
N ALA A 12 10.34 -0.91 -10.02
CA ALA A 12 11.09 0.12 -9.30
C ALA A 12 12.59 0.09 -9.65
N GLU A 13 13.23 -1.08 -9.65
CA GLU A 13 14.65 -1.22 -9.96
C GLU A 13 14.98 -0.82 -11.39
N ARG A 14 14.12 -1.21 -12.34
CA ARG A 14 14.37 -1.00 -13.78
C ARG A 14 13.76 0.30 -14.30
N GLN A 15 12.87 0.91 -13.51
CA GLN A 15 12.03 2.04 -13.89
C GLN A 15 11.30 1.71 -15.20
N SER A 16 10.52 0.62 -15.21
CA SER A 16 9.92 0.10 -16.44
C SER A 16 8.51 -0.44 -16.22
N LEU A 17 7.65 -0.19 -17.21
CA LEU A 17 6.34 -0.84 -17.37
C LEU A 17 6.36 -1.87 -18.51
N LEU A 18 7.53 -2.11 -19.12
CA LEU A 18 7.67 -2.99 -20.26
C LEU A 18 7.68 -4.45 -19.84
N MET A 19 7.11 -5.32 -20.65
CA MET A 19 7.28 -6.77 -20.56
C MET A 19 7.77 -7.34 -21.89
N THR A 20 8.55 -8.41 -21.88
CA THR A 20 8.99 -9.08 -23.12
C THR A 20 8.26 -10.41 -23.33
N GLY A 21 8.09 -10.78 -24.60
CA GLY A 21 7.48 -12.03 -25.02
C GLY A 21 8.54 -13.05 -25.47
N LEU A 22 8.49 -14.27 -24.94
CA LEU A 22 9.34 -15.39 -25.37
C LEU A 22 8.51 -16.36 -26.22
N ASP A 23 8.15 -15.89 -27.40
CA ASP A 23 7.28 -16.60 -28.35
C ASP A 23 8.11 -17.05 -29.58
N PRO A 24 8.60 -18.30 -29.64
CA PRO A 24 9.46 -18.79 -30.72
C PRO A 24 8.66 -19.01 -32.02
N ASN A 25 8.21 -17.92 -32.64
CA ASN A 25 7.48 -17.93 -33.90
C ASN A 25 8.41 -18.35 -35.06
N PRO A 26 8.04 -19.36 -35.88
CA PRO A 26 8.86 -19.83 -36.99
C PRO A 26 9.30 -18.77 -38.00
N GLU A 27 8.40 -17.87 -38.40
CA GLU A 27 8.69 -16.85 -39.43
C GLU A 27 9.69 -15.81 -38.89
N MET A 28 9.48 -15.40 -37.64
CA MET A 28 10.31 -14.44 -36.93
C MET A 28 11.71 -15.02 -36.66
N LEU A 29 11.79 -16.26 -36.20
CA LEU A 29 13.07 -16.93 -35.91
C LEU A 29 13.89 -17.17 -37.16
N GLN A 30 13.25 -17.45 -38.31
CA GLN A 30 13.96 -17.67 -39.56
C GLN A 30 14.74 -16.42 -39.99
N SER A 31 14.13 -15.23 -39.91
CA SER A 31 14.81 -13.98 -40.29
C SER A 31 15.94 -13.63 -39.32
N TRP A 32 15.69 -13.79 -38.01
CA TRP A 32 16.70 -13.58 -36.97
C TRP A 32 17.90 -14.53 -37.10
N ALA A 33 17.64 -15.82 -37.31
CA ALA A 33 18.69 -16.83 -37.47
C ALA A 33 19.51 -16.63 -38.75
N GLN A 34 18.90 -16.15 -39.84
CA GLN A 34 19.63 -15.83 -41.06
C GLN A 34 20.63 -14.69 -40.83
N ARG A 35 20.21 -13.60 -40.18
CA ARG A 35 21.08 -12.45 -39.87
C ARG A 35 22.30 -12.84 -39.03
N ARG A 36 22.13 -13.78 -38.09
CA ARG A 36 23.20 -14.22 -37.17
C ARG A 36 23.95 -15.48 -37.63
N GLY A 37 23.84 -15.86 -38.91
CA GLY A 37 24.58 -17.00 -39.48
C GLY A 37 24.18 -18.37 -38.91
N MET A 38 22.96 -18.47 -38.37
CA MET A 38 22.42 -19.66 -37.72
C MET A 38 21.42 -20.44 -38.58
N ALA A 39 21.23 -20.04 -39.85
CA ALA A 39 20.24 -20.63 -40.76
C ALA A 39 20.34 -22.16 -40.91
N ASN A 40 21.55 -22.73 -40.78
CA ASN A 40 21.78 -24.17 -40.92
C ASN A 40 21.51 -24.98 -39.64
N ARG A 41 21.18 -24.32 -38.52
CA ARG A 41 20.89 -25.01 -37.24
C ARG A 41 19.46 -25.51 -37.18
N SER A 42 19.20 -26.50 -36.33
CA SER A 42 17.83 -26.97 -36.07
C SER A 42 16.96 -25.85 -35.50
N PHE A 43 15.65 -25.91 -35.75
CA PHE A 43 14.70 -24.92 -35.24
C PHE A 43 14.77 -24.76 -33.72
N LEU A 44 14.83 -25.87 -32.98
CA LEU A 44 14.97 -25.87 -31.52
C LEU A 44 16.24 -25.14 -31.07
N SER A 45 17.35 -25.33 -31.80
CA SER A 45 18.60 -24.62 -31.52
C SER A 45 18.45 -23.12 -31.76
N GLN A 46 17.79 -22.72 -32.86
CA GLN A 46 17.52 -21.31 -33.16
C GLN A 46 16.63 -20.68 -32.07
N ALA A 47 15.54 -21.33 -31.69
CA ALA A 47 14.62 -20.88 -30.65
C ALA A 47 15.33 -20.69 -29.30
N ARG A 48 16.16 -21.66 -28.87
CA ARG A 48 16.93 -21.56 -27.63
C ARG A 48 17.89 -20.36 -27.61
N HIS A 49 18.62 -20.14 -28.70
CA HIS A 49 19.56 -19.01 -28.77
C HIS A 49 18.82 -17.67 -28.84
N TRP A 50 17.69 -17.62 -29.54
CA TRP A 50 16.85 -16.44 -29.58
C TRP A 50 16.28 -16.10 -28.20
N ILE A 51 15.71 -17.08 -27.49
CA ILE A 51 15.21 -16.88 -26.11
C ILE A 51 16.32 -16.32 -25.23
N LYS A 52 17.51 -16.93 -25.27
CA LYS A 52 18.66 -16.46 -24.50
C LYS A 52 19.04 -15.02 -24.86
N ALA A 53 19.15 -14.69 -26.14
CA ALA A 53 19.49 -13.35 -26.60
C ALA A 53 18.43 -12.31 -26.17
N VAL A 54 17.15 -12.62 -26.34
CA VAL A 54 16.06 -11.72 -25.91
C VAL A 54 16.10 -11.50 -24.41
N VAL A 55 16.28 -12.54 -23.60
CA VAL A 55 16.39 -12.40 -22.14
C VAL A 55 17.59 -11.54 -21.76
N GLU A 56 18.77 -11.81 -22.32
CA GLU A 56 20.00 -11.05 -22.01
C GLU A 56 19.87 -9.57 -22.39
N GLU A 57 19.34 -9.29 -23.58
CA GLU A 57 19.24 -7.91 -24.09
C GLU A 57 18.09 -7.11 -23.46
N THR A 58 16.98 -7.75 -23.04
CA THR A 58 15.80 -7.04 -22.52
C THR A 58 15.68 -7.01 -21.00
N SER A 59 16.33 -7.92 -20.26
CA SER A 59 16.22 -7.99 -18.79
C SER A 59 16.53 -6.68 -18.06
N PRO A 60 17.46 -5.80 -18.51
CA PRO A 60 17.68 -4.48 -17.89
C PRO A 60 16.55 -3.46 -18.13
N HIS A 61 15.62 -3.76 -19.03
CA HIS A 61 14.62 -2.83 -19.55
C HIS A 61 13.17 -3.25 -19.31
N VAL A 62 12.90 -4.49 -18.86
CA VAL A 62 11.54 -5.03 -18.67
C VAL A 62 11.28 -5.42 -17.22
N CYS A 63 10.04 -5.31 -16.76
CA CYS A 63 9.62 -5.69 -15.41
C CYS A 63 8.97 -7.07 -15.32
N ALA A 64 8.68 -7.72 -16.46
CA ALA A 64 8.11 -9.05 -16.52
C ALA A 64 8.46 -9.76 -17.83
N ILE A 65 8.44 -11.09 -17.80
CA ILE A 65 8.64 -11.94 -18.98
C ILE A 65 7.43 -12.83 -19.17
N LYS A 66 6.90 -12.89 -20.39
CA LYS A 66 5.73 -13.70 -20.74
C LYS A 66 6.09 -14.73 -21.82
N ALA A 67 5.78 -16.00 -21.61
CA ALA A 67 5.94 -17.05 -22.62
C ALA A 67 4.58 -17.64 -22.99
N SER A 68 4.21 -17.64 -24.27
CA SER A 68 2.92 -18.18 -24.70
C SER A 68 2.99 -19.69 -24.93
N LEU A 69 2.27 -20.44 -24.09
CA LEU A 69 2.37 -21.89 -24.01
C LEU A 69 2.14 -22.59 -25.35
N GLY A 70 1.25 -22.04 -26.20
CA GLY A 70 0.93 -22.61 -27.51
C GLY A 70 2.14 -22.75 -28.45
N PHE A 71 3.10 -21.82 -28.44
CA PHE A 71 4.30 -21.91 -29.28
C PHE A 71 5.19 -23.07 -28.87
N TYR A 72 5.27 -23.36 -27.57
CA TYR A 72 6.06 -24.47 -27.04
C TYR A 72 5.34 -25.80 -27.29
N GLN A 73 4.03 -25.87 -27.08
CA GLN A 73 3.23 -27.07 -27.35
C GLN A 73 3.30 -27.49 -28.83
N ALA A 74 3.34 -26.53 -29.75
CA ALA A 74 3.44 -26.80 -31.19
C ALA A 74 4.75 -27.53 -31.59
N LEU A 75 5.80 -27.48 -30.75
CA LEU A 75 7.07 -28.17 -30.96
C LEU A 75 7.08 -29.60 -30.36
N GLY A 76 5.97 -30.05 -29.77
CA GLY A 76 5.85 -31.36 -29.15
C GLY A 76 6.64 -31.48 -27.85
N PRO A 77 7.10 -32.71 -27.47
CA PRO A 77 7.80 -32.94 -26.21
C PRO A 77 9.04 -32.05 -26.01
N LEU A 78 9.82 -31.84 -27.08
CA LEU A 78 11.01 -30.99 -27.06
C LEU A 78 10.68 -29.51 -26.79
N GLY A 79 9.48 -29.07 -27.15
CA GLY A 79 9.02 -27.72 -26.83
C GLY A 79 8.70 -27.54 -25.35
N LEU A 80 8.16 -28.57 -24.70
CA LEU A 80 7.93 -28.54 -23.25
C LEU A 80 9.26 -28.60 -22.47
N GLU A 81 10.24 -29.34 -22.99
CA GLU A 81 11.63 -29.28 -22.48
C GLU A 81 12.22 -27.87 -22.63
N LEU A 82 12.03 -27.23 -23.80
CA LEU A 82 12.46 -25.84 -24.00
C LEU A 82 11.76 -24.88 -23.03
N LEU A 83 10.50 -25.11 -22.69
CA LEU A 83 9.78 -24.29 -21.71
C LEU A 83 10.37 -24.43 -20.29
N LEU A 84 10.85 -25.62 -19.91
CA LEU A 84 11.59 -25.80 -18.66
C LEU A 84 12.88 -24.99 -18.67
N GLU A 85 13.62 -25.02 -19.79
CA GLU A 85 14.83 -24.20 -19.95
C GLU A 85 14.55 -22.69 -19.88
N VAL A 86 13.39 -22.23 -20.37
CA VAL A 86 12.99 -20.82 -20.25
C VAL A 86 12.98 -20.39 -18.78
N ARG A 87 12.50 -21.24 -17.86
CA ARG A 87 12.53 -20.88 -16.43
C ARG A 87 13.95 -20.66 -15.94
N ASP A 88 14.90 -21.49 -16.38
CA ASP A 88 16.30 -21.40 -15.95
C ASP A 88 17.02 -20.20 -16.57
N LEU A 89 16.61 -19.78 -17.78
CA LEU A 89 17.15 -18.62 -18.46
C LEU A 89 16.63 -17.30 -17.89
N VAL A 90 15.36 -17.26 -17.45
CA VAL A 90 14.73 -16.05 -16.91
C VAL A 90 15.28 -15.72 -15.51
N PRO A 91 15.84 -14.50 -15.29
CA PRO A 91 16.32 -14.06 -13.98
C PRO A 91 15.29 -14.26 -12.87
N ARG A 92 15.74 -14.64 -11.67
CA ARG A 92 14.85 -14.97 -10.54
C ARG A 92 14.16 -13.75 -9.93
N ASP A 93 14.65 -12.55 -10.21
CA ASP A 93 14.09 -11.25 -9.84
C ASP A 93 13.06 -10.75 -10.85
N LEU A 94 12.93 -11.38 -12.02
CA LEU A 94 11.86 -11.09 -12.98
C LEU A 94 10.71 -12.11 -12.88
N PRO A 95 9.46 -11.64 -12.76
CA PRO A 95 8.31 -12.53 -12.76
C PRO A 95 8.13 -13.19 -14.14
N LEU A 96 7.99 -14.52 -14.14
CA LEU A 96 7.66 -15.30 -15.32
C LEU A 96 6.14 -15.55 -15.39
N ILE A 97 5.52 -15.11 -16.47
CA ILE A 97 4.11 -15.30 -16.77
C ILE A 97 3.96 -16.33 -17.90
N ILE A 98 3.23 -17.42 -17.64
CA ILE A 98 2.84 -18.35 -18.71
C ILE A 98 1.49 -17.96 -19.27
N ASP A 99 1.48 -17.61 -20.55
CA ASP A 99 0.25 -17.30 -21.27
C ASP A 99 -0.38 -18.60 -21.79
N ALA A 100 -1.16 -19.26 -20.92
CA ALA A 100 -1.85 -20.52 -21.17
C ALA A 100 -3.30 -20.36 -21.64
N LYS A 101 -3.96 -19.25 -21.26
CA LYS A 101 -5.39 -18.97 -21.47
C LYS A 101 -6.26 -20.15 -21.04
N HIS A 102 -5.91 -20.75 -19.90
CA HIS A 102 -6.52 -21.97 -19.42
C HIS A 102 -8.00 -21.78 -19.09
N GLY A 103 -8.85 -22.75 -19.45
CA GLY A 103 -10.30 -22.64 -19.36
C GLY A 103 -11.02 -23.97 -19.11
N ASP A 104 -10.32 -24.94 -18.51
CA ASP A 104 -10.92 -26.23 -18.14
C ASP A 104 -10.93 -26.47 -16.62
N LEU A 105 -12.14 -26.66 -16.07
CA LEU A 105 -12.35 -26.87 -14.63
C LEU A 105 -11.65 -28.15 -14.14
N ASN A 106 -11.69 -29.22 -14.93
CA ASN A 106 -11.23 -30.54 -14.48
C ASN A 106 -9.71 -30.61 -14.30
N SER A 107 -8.95 -29.92 -15.14
CA SER A 107 -7.48 -29.92 -15.10
C SER A 107 -6.87 -28.75 -14.34
N SER A 108 -7.67 -27.80 -13.84
CA SER A 108 -7.15 -26.58 -13.19
C SER A 108 -6.22 -26.86 -12.01
N THR A 109 -6.59 -27.76 -11.10
CA THR A 109 -5.74 -28.11 -9.94
C THR A 109 -4.41 -28.74 -10.36
N ALA A 110 -4.45 -29.66 -11.34
CA ALA A 110 -3.25 -30.33 -11.83
C ALA A 110 -2.33 -29.36 -12.58
N LEU A 111 -2.92 -28.48 -13.40
CA LEU A 111 -2.16 -27.47 -14.15
C LEU A 111 -1.56 -26.41 -13.22
N ALA A 112 -2.29 -25.96 -12.20
CA ALA A 112 -1.79 -25.04 -11.19
C ALA A 112 -0.57 -25.61 -10.46
N HIS A 113 -0.64 -26.89 -10.05
CA HIS A 113 0.49 -27.58 -9.45
C HIS A 113 1.69 -27.61 -10.40
N TYR A 114 1.49 -28.09 -11.64
CA TYR A 114 2.57 -28.20 -12.62
C TYR A 114 3.24 -26.85 -12.90
N LEU A 115 2.46 -25.80 -13.17
CA LEU A 115 3.02 -24.49 -13.51
C LEU A 115 3.72 -23.84 -12.31
N PHE A 116 3.11 -23.84 -11.14
CA PHE A 116 3.65 -23.10 -9.98
C PHE A 116 4.68 -23.87 -9.17
N LYS A 117 4.54 -25.20 -9.03
CA LYS A 117 5.46 -26.02 -8.24
C LYS A 117 6.55 -26.65 -9.09
N ASP A 118 6.21 -27.23 -10.23
CA ASP A 118 7.18 -28.00 -11.02
C ASP A 118 7.96 -27.07 -11.96
N LEU A 119 7.27 -26.20 -12.69
CA LEU A 119 7.90 -25.23 -13.62
C LEU A 119 8.35 -23.94 -12.92
N GLY A 120 7.84 -23.64 -11.73
CA GLY A 120 8.26 -22.45 -10.95
C GLY A 120 7.85 -21.12 -11.57
N VAL A 121 6.69 -21.10 -12.25
CA VAL A 121 6.06 -19.91 -12.84
C VAL A 121 5.50 -19.00 -11.75
N ASP A 122 5.41 -17.70 -12.01
CA ASP A 122 4.93 -16.70 -11.05
C ASP A 122 3.48 -16.25 -11.32
N ALA A 123 3.05 -16.25 -12.59
CA ALA A 123 1.64 -16.06 -12.94
C ALA A 123 1.19 -16.85 -14.18
N VAL A 124 -0.11 -17.08 -14.32
CA VAL A 124 -0.71 -17.78 -15.46
C VAL A 124 -1.94 -17.06 -16.01
N THR A 125 -2.10 -17.05 -17.33
CA THR A 125 -3.32 -16.49 -17.96
C THR A 125 -4.47 -17.49 -17.98
N LEU A 126 -5.68 -17.03 -17.66
CA LEU A 126 -6.91 -17.83 -17.60
C LEU A 126 -8.02 -17.20 -18.45
N SER A 127 -8.87 -18.05 -19.02
CA SER A 127 -10.10 -17.66 -19.71
C SER A 127 -11.27 -17.57 -18.73
N PRO A 128 -11.97 -16.43 -18.63
CA PRO A 128 -13.00 -16.21 -17.61
C PRO A 128 -14.35 -16.88 -17.88
N LEU A 129 -14.54 -17.50 -19.06
CA LEU A 129 -15.87 -17.92 -19.50
C LEU A 129 -16.55 -18.93 -18.56
N ALA A 130 -15.76 -19.76 -17.87
CA ALA A 130 -16.26 -20.76 -16.92
C ALA A 130 -16.58 -20.20 -15.52
N GLY A 131 -16.36 -18.90 -15.27
CA GLY A 131 -16.57 -18.26 -13.97
C GLY A 131 -15.42 -18.47 -12.99
N GLN A 132 -15.60 -18.00 -11.74
CA GLN A 132 -14.54 -17.95 -10.72
C GLN A 132 -13.93 -19.32 -10.39
N ASP A 133 -14.70 -20.40 -10.56
CA ASP A 133 -14.26 -21.77 -10.28
C ASP A 133 -13.00 -22.15 -11.08
N ILE A 134 -12.75 -21.51 -12.23
CA ILE A 134 -11.51 -21.72 -12.99
C ILE A 134 -10.28 -21.13 -12.31
N ALA A 135 -10.45 -20.01 -11.59
CA ALA A 135 -9.36 -19.28 -10.96
C ALA A 135 -9.07 -19.80 -9.55
N ALA A 136 -10.08 -20.35 -8.86
CA ALA A 136 -9.96 -20.77 -7.46
C ALA A 136 -8.75 -21.71 -7.20
N PRO A 137 -8.47 -22.76 -8.01
CA PRO A 137 -7.30 -23.62 -7.76
C PRO A 137 -5.96 -22.90 -7.87
N PHE A 138 -5.86 -21.89 -8.72
CA PHE A 138 -4.65 -21.08 -8.89
C PHE A 138 -4.49 -20.05 -7.78
N LEU A 139 -5.60 -19.46 -7.32
CA LEU A 139 -5.62 -18.47 -6.24
C LEU A 139 -5.28 -19.04 -4.85
N LEU A 140 -5.33 -20.36 -4.67
CA LEU A 140 -4.85 -21.03 -3.44
C LEU A 140 -3.35 -20.83 -3.20
N TYR A 141 -2.59 -20.46 -4.23
CA TYR A 141 -1.16 -20.18 -4.14
C TYR A 141 -0.98 -18.69 -3.82
N ALA A 142 -0.90 -18.36 -2.53
CA ALA A 142 -0.86 -16.98 -2.03
C ALA A 142 0.32 -16.14 -2.56
N ASP A 143 1.40 -16.79 -2.98
CA ASP A 143 2.59 -16.15 -3.56
C ASP A 143 2.55 -16.03 -5.09
N LYS A 144 1.47 -16.48 -5.74
CA LYS A 144 1.31 -16.52 -7.20
C LYS A 144 0.13 -15.68 -7.66
N ALA A 145 0.11 -15.36 -8.95
CA ALA A 145 -0.95 -14.56 -9.55
C ALA A 145 -1.63 -15.25 -10.73
N VAL A 146 -2.84 -14.77 -11.03
CA VAL A 146 -3.59 -15.11 -12.23
C VAL A 146 -3.79 -13.86 -13.09
N VAL A 147 -3.83 -14.05 -14.40
CA VAL A 147 -4.10 -12.99 -15.36
C VAL A 147 -5.36 -13.35 -16.14
N ILE A 148 -6.45 -12.60 -15.94
CA ILE A 148 -7.73 -12.95 -16.56
C ILE A 148 -7.85 -12.29 -17.93
N THR A 149 -8.15 -13.05 -18.98
CA THR A 149 -8.33 -12.51 -20.33
C THR A 149 -9.68 -11.82 -20.48
N CYS A 150 -9.71 -10.49 -20.37
CA CYS A 150 -10.96 -9.73 -20.37
C CYS A 150 -11.43 -9.34 -21.77
N ARG A 151 -10.52 -8.83 -22.59
CA ARG A 151 -10.82 -8.38 -23.96
C ARG A 151 -9.79 -8.92 -24.93
N SER A 152 -10.26 -9.40 -26.08
CA SER A 152 -9.40 -9.82 -27.18
C SER A 152 -9.31 -8.73 -28.22
N SER A 153 -8.15 -8.58 -28.83
CA SER A 153 -7.88 -7.55 -29.81
C SER A 153 -8.35 -7.87 -31.23
N ASN A 154 -8.71 -9.12 -31.50
CA ASN A 154 -9.08 -9.57 -32.84
C ASN A 154 -10.49 -9.08 -33.23
N PRO A 155 -10.69 -8.59 -34.47
CA PRO A 155 -11.99 -8.04 -34.90
C PRO A 155 -13.18 -8.99 -34.74
N ALA A 156 -12.96 -10.30 -34.92
CA ALA A 156 -14.01 -11.31 -34.79
C ALA A 156 -14.57 -11.43 -33.36
N ALA A 157 -13.79 -11.06 -32.34
CA ALA A 157 -14.25 -11.08 -30.95
C ALA A 157 -15.35 -10.05 -30.69
N LYS A 158 -15.43 -8.98 -31.50
CA LYS A 158 -16.42 -7.90 -31.33
C LYS A 158 -17.86 -8.44 -31.27
N ARG A 159 -18.19 -9.45 -32.08
CA ARG A 159 -19.53 -10.06 -32.12
C ARG A 159 -19.97 -10.68 -30.79
N ILE A 160 -19.02 -11.17 -30.00
CA ILE A 160 -19.29 -11.82 -28.71
C ILE A 160 -19.07 -10.80 -27.59
N GLN A 161 -17.94 -10.09 -27.60
CA GLN A 161 -17.52 -9.22 -26.51
C GLN A 161 -18.32 -7.92 -26.39
N TYR A 162 -19.04 -7.49 -27.44
CA TYR A 162 -19.94 -6.33 -27.42
C TYR A 162 -21.42 -6.73 -27.37
N HIS A 163 -21.73 -8.02 -27.18
CA HIS A 163 -23.09 -8.44 -26.82
C HIS A 163 -23.37 -8.08 -25.36
N PRO A 164 -24.59 -7.68 -24.96
CA PRO A 164 -25.76 -7.42 -25.83
C PRO A 164 -25.74 -6.07 -26.53
N SER A 165 -24.93 -5.10 -26.07
CA SER A 165 -24.84 -3.78 -26.69
C SER A 165 -23.47 -3.13 -26.49
N ASP A 166 -23.15 -2.13 -27.32
CA ASP A 166 -21.92 -1.33 -27.17
C ASP A 166 -21.89 -0.51 -25.87
N ALA A 167 -23.05 -0.22 -25.26
CA ALA A 167 -23.17 0.54 -24.02
C ALA A 167 -22.90 -0.29 -22.76
N ASP A 168 -23.21 -1.58 -22.79
CA ASP A 168 -22.90 -2.54 -21.73
C ASP A 168 -22.33 -3.84 -22.34
N PRO A 169 -21.09 -3.78 -22.85
CA PRO A 169 -20.47 -4.90 -23.55
C PRO A 169 -20.02 -6.00 -22.57
N LEU A 170 -20.14 -7.25 -22.98
CA LEU A 170 -19.70 -8.43 -22.21
C LEU A 170 -18.26 -8.31 -21.66
N PHE A 171 -17.31 -7.72 -22.41
CA PHE A 171 -15.94 -7.60 -21.88
C PHE A 171 -15.87 -6.70 -20.63
N LEU A 172 -16.71 -5.67 -20.51
CA LEU A 172 -16.77 -4.84 -19.29
C LEU A 172 -17.46 -5.57 -18.15
N GLN A 173 -18.47 -6.39 -18.45
CA GLN A 173 -19.08 -7.28 -17.45
C GLN A 173 -18.04 -8.27 -16.90
N ILE A 174 -17.23 -8.86 -17.77
CA ILE A 174 -16.10 -9.73 -17.41
C ILE A 174 -15.11 -8.97 -16.52
N VAL A 175 -14.72 -7.74 -16.87
CA VAL A 175 -13.81 -6.91 -16.03
C VAL A 175 -14.41 -6.69 -14.64
N ARG A 176 -15.67 -6.24 -14.56
CA ARG A 176 -16.35 -5.94 -13.29
C ARG A 176 -16.49 -7.15 -12.38
N GLU A 177 -16.68 -8.33 -12.96
CA GLU A 177 -16.81 -9.59 -12.24
C GLU A 177 -15.44 -10.13 -11.82
N CYS A 178 -14.51 -10.26 -12.77
CA CYS A 178 -13.23 -10.92 -12.53
C CYS A 178 -12.31 -10.13 -11.59
N GLN A 179 -12.46 -8.80 -11.51
CA GLN A 179 -11.72 -8.01 -10.52
C GLN A 179 -12.09 -8.36 -9.07
N LEU A 180 -13.13 -9.16 -8.81
CA LEU A 180 -13.52 -9.57 -7.47
C LEU A 180 -13.01 -10.98 -7.11
N TRP A 181 -12.43 -11.72 -8.06
CA TRP A 181 -12.13 -13.14 -7.89
C TRP A 181 -10.94 -13.41 -6.97
N GLY A 182 -9.99 -12.48 -6.89
CA GLY A 182 -8.79 -12.57 -6.07
C GLY A 182 -8.42 -11.22 -5.46
N THR A 183 -7.48 -11.23 -4.52
CA THR A 183 -6.97 -9.99 -3.90
C THR A 183 -6.26 -9.10 -4.93
N PRO A 184 -6.05 -7.80 -4.64
CA PRO A 184 -5.20 -6.93 -5.47
C PRO A 184 -3.83 -7.56 -5.78
N ASP A 185 -3.27 -8.30 -4.82
CA ASP A 185 -1.95 -8.94 -4.92
C ASP A 185 -1.94 -10.33 -5.58
N GLN A 186 -3.02 -10.75 -6.23
CA GLN A 186 -3.09 -12.06 -6.90
C GLN A 186 -3.73 -12.04 -8.29
N LEU A 187 -4.27 -10.90 -8.75
CA LEU A 187 -5.05 -10.89 -9.99
C LEU A 187 -4.81 -9.64 -10.84
N LEU A 188 -4.42 -9.89 -12.09
CA LEU A 188 -4.25 -8.94 -13.18
C LEU A 188 -5.32 -9.15 -14.25
N LEU A 189 -5.55 -8.14 -15.08
CA LEU A 189 -6.49 -8.20 -16.20
C LEU A 189 -5.75 -8.03 -17.53
N GLU A 190 -5.83 -9.01 -18.42
CA GLU A 190 -5.31 -8.89 -19.80
C GLU A 190 -6.34 -8.18 -20.69
N VAL A 191 -5.90 -7.10 -21.34
CA VAL A 191 -6.73 -6.27 -22.23
C VAL A 191 -6.07 -6.15 -23.59
N GLY A 192 -6.57 -6.88 -24.58
CA GLY A 192 -6.18 -6.72 -25.96
C GLY A 192 -6.88 -5.53 -26.60
N THR A 193 -6.24 -4.36 -26.65
CA THR A 193 -6.75 -3.17 -27.34
C THR A 193 -5.63 -2.27 -27.87
N SER A 194 -5.90 -1.60 -28.98
CA SER A 194 -5.12 -0.46 -29.48
C SER A 194 -5.92 0.86 -29.39
N ASP A 195 -7.13 0.80 -28.83
CA ASP A 195 -8.06 1.92 -28.71
C ASP A 195 -8.03 2.46 -27.27
N PRO A 196 -7.53 3.69 -27.06
CA PRO A 196 -7.52 4.37 -25.78
C PRO A 196 -8.89 4.44 -25.10
N THR A 197 -9.96 4.64 -25.88
CA THR A 197 -11.32 4.78 -25.33
C THR A 197 -11.74 3.51 -24.61
N VAL A 198 -11.48 2.36 -25.24
CA VAL A 198 -11.79 1.06 -24.66
C VAL A 198 -10.91 0.79 -23.44
N LEU A 199 -9.63 1.15 -23.50
CA LEU A 199 -8.74 0.96 -22.35
C LEU A 199 -9.20 1.80 -21.15
N GLY A 200 -9.61 3.05 -21.38
CA GLY A 200 -10.15 3.94 -20.36
C GLY A 200 -11.42 3.40 -19.71
N GLN A 201 -12.32 2.78 -20.48
CA GLN A 201 -13.49 2.10 -19.92
C GLN A 201 -13.10 0.95 -18.99
N VAL A 202 -12.06 0.18 -19.34
CA VAL A 202 -11.56 -0.90 -18.48
C VAL A 202 -10.89 -0.35 -17.22
N ARG A 203 -10.04 0.69 -17.35
CA ARG A 203 -9.41 1.37 -16.22
C ARG A 203 -10.45 1.96 -15.26
N GLN A 204 -11.51 2.58 -15.77
CA GLN A 204 -12.60 3.09 -14.95
C GLN A 204 -13.36 1.97 -14.21
N ALA A 205 -13.56 0.82 -14.87
CA ALA A 205 -14.25 -0.32 -14.26
C ALA A 205 -13.40 -1.04 -13.20
N ALA A 206 -12.08 -0.98 -13.31
CA ALA A 206 -11.12 -1.64 -12.41
C ALA A 206 -9.91 -0.73 -12.09
N PRO A 207 -10.11 0.36 -11.31
CA PRO A 207 -9.09 1.41 -11.11
C PRO A 207 -7.82 0.91 -10.45
N GLU A 208 -7.95 -0.01 -9.48
CA GLU A 208 -6.85 -0.52 -8.66
C GLU A 208 -6.10 -1.71 -9.30
N ARG A 209 -6.60 -2.26 -10.41
CA ARG A 209 -6.04 -3.48 -11.01
C ARG A 209 -4.86 -3.18 -11.93
N VAL A 210 -3.85 -4.03 -11.91
CA VAL A 210 -2.80 -4.01 -12.94
C VAL A 210 -3.40 -4.55 -14.24
N LEU A 211 -3.33 -3.74 -15.30
CA LEU A 211 -3.78 -4.08 -16.64
C LEU A 211 -2.58 -4.52 -17.48
N MET A 212 -2.69 -5.67 -18.13
CA MET A 212 -1.67 -6.18 -19.05
C MET A 212 -2.14 -6.04 -20.48
N LEU A 213 -1.49 -5.19 -21.27
CA LEU A 213 -1.83 -5.04 -22.69
C LEU A 213 -1.26 -6.17 -23.54
N ARG A 214 -1.78 -6.29 -24.76
CA ARG A 214 -1.21 -7.12 -25.83
C ARG A 214 -0.50 -6.24 -26.86
N SER A 215 0.50 -6.81 -27.57
CA SER A 215 1.43 -6.13 -28.50
C SER A 215 0.77 -5.58 -29.77
N ILE A 216 -0.18 -4.65 -29.63
CA ILE A 216 -0.92 -4.05 -30.76
C ILE A 216 -1.00 -2.54 -30.53
N TRP A 217 0.17 -1.92 -30.41
CA TRP A 217 0.27 -0.48 -30.19
C TRP A 217 1.40 0.15 -31.01
N SER A 218 1.87 -0.52 -32.07
CA SER A 218 3.09 -0.25 -32.87
C SER A 218 3.20 1.13 -33.55
N GLU A 219 2.34 2.10 -33.21
CA GLU A 219 2.43 3.49 -33.62
C GLU A 219 2.64 4.36 -32.38
N GLU A 220 3.72 5.17 -32.36
CA GLU A 220 4.02 6.08 -31.23
C GLU A 220 2.85 7.02 -30.89
N GLU A 221 2.09 7.47 -31.90
CA GLU A 221 0.91 8.33 -31.73
C GLU A 221 -0.21 7.65 -30.91
N ARG A 222 -0.25 6.32 -30.87
CA ARG A 222 -1.22 5.57 -30.06
C ARG A 222 -0.73 5.28 -28.65
N LEU A 223 0.59 5.28 -28.43
CA LEU A 223 1.17 5.03 -27.10
C LEU A 223 0.70 6.08 -26.09
N ASP A 224 0.63 7.34 -26.51
CA ASP A 224 0.21 8.45 -25.65
C ASP A 224 -1.23 8.26 -25.14
N GLY A 225 -2.17 8.03 -26.06
CA GLY A 225 -3.55 7.77 -25.67
C GLY A 225 -3.70 6.51 -24.81
N LEU A 226 -2.91 5.46 -25.07
CA LEU A 226 -2.95 4.24 -24.25
C LEU A 226 -2.38 4.47 -22.84
N LEU A 227 -1.33 5.27 -22.69
CA LEU A 227 -0.79 5.65 -21.38
C LEU A 227 -1.81 6.52 -20.62
N GLU A 228 -2.33 7.57 -21.27
CA GLU A 228 -3.32 8.47 -20.66
C GLU A 228 -4.58 7.72 -20.19
N ALA A 229 -5.07 6.76 -20.99
CA ALA A 229 -6.26 5.99 -20.65
C ALA A 229 -5.99 4.78 -19.73
N GLY A 230 -4.75 4.28 -19.72
CA GLY A 230 -4.39 3.00 -19.12
C GLY A 230 -3.65 3.09 -17.80
N LEU A 231 -2.96 4.19 -17.50
CA LEU A 231 -2.30 4.39 -16.21
C LEU A 231 -3.34 4.57 -15.08
N ASN A 232 -2.96 4.23 -13.85
CA ASN A 232 -3.73 4.56 -12.64
C ASN A 232 -3.23 5.87 -12.00
N ASP A 233 -3.80 6.22 -10.85
CA ASP A 233 -3.47 7.43 -10.08
C ASP A 233 -1.99 7.53 -9.61
N ALA A 234 -1.27 6.41 -9.59
CA ALA A 234 0.15 6.37 -9.27
C ALA A 234 1.05 6.46 -10.53
N ALA A 235 0.46 6.70 -11.70
CA ALA A 235 1.13 6.58 -13.00
C ALA A 235 1.85 5.24 -13.18
N ASP A 236 1.23 4.17 -12.67
CA ASP A 236 1.66 2.79 -12.85
C ASP A 236 0.45 1.91 -13.23
N GLY A 237 0.47 0.63 -12.87
CA GLY A 237 -0.68 -0.27 -13.04
C GLY A 237 -0.95 -0.70 -14.48
N LEU A 238 -0.04 -0.44 -15.42
CA LEU A 238 -0.15 -0.83 -16.81
C LEU A 238 1.12 -1.58 -17.23
N LEU A 239 0.98 -2.78 -17.80
CA LEU A 239 2.08 -3.54 -18.39
C LEU A 239 1.99 -3.49 -19.92
N LEU A 240 3.08 -3.08 -20.55
CA LEU A 240 3.18 -2.85 -21.98
C LEU A 240 4.13 -3.88 -22.60
N PRO A 241 3.66 -4.80 -23.45
CA PRO A 241 4.56 -5.73 -24.09
C PRO A 241 5.42 -5.03 -25.15
N LEU A 242 6.70 -5.38 -25.21
CA LEU A 242 7.57 -4.99 -26.32
C LEU A 242 6.92 -5.39 -27.66
N PRO A 243 6.94 -4.51 -28.66
CA PRO A 243 6.44 -4.86 -29.98
C PRO A 243 7.25 -6.01 -30.59
N GLN A 244 6.56 -6.99 -31.20
CA GLN A 244 7.19 -8.23 -31.67
C GLN A 244 8.28 -8.00 -32.72
N ASN A 245 8.16 -6.94 -33.52
CA ASN A 245 9.17 -6.59 -34.52
C ASN A 245 10.50 -6.18 -33.91
N LEU A 246 10.53 -5.65 -32.67
CA LEU A 246 11.81 -5.34 -32.01
C LEU A 246 12.58 -6.61 -31.63
N LEU A 247 11.88 -7.71 -31.34
CA LEU A 247 12.49 -8.94 -30.80
C LEU A 247 13.41 -9.68 -31.78
N VAL A 248 13.49 -9.22 -33.04
CA VAL A 248 14.39 -9.75 -34.05
C VAL A 248 15.51 -8.81 -34.44
N GLU A 249 15.50 -7.57 -33.95
CA GLU A 249 16.50 -6.57 -34.30
C GLU A 249 17.82 -6.80 -33.56
N ASP A 250 18.91 -6.33 -34.16
CA ASP A 250 20.26 -6.51 -33.62
C ASP A 250 20.59 -5.51 -32.49
N ASP A 251 19.84 -4.42 -32.41
CA ASP A 251 19.90 -3.35 -31.41
C ASP A 251 18.71 -3.40 -30.42
N LEU A 252 18.13 -4.58 -30.21
CA LEU A 252 16.95 -4.80 -29.35
C LEU A 252 17.11 -4.18 -27.96
N GLY A 253 18.27 -4.35 -27.32
CA GLY A 253 18.55 -3.74 -26.01
C GLY A 253 18.49 -2.20 -26.03
N GLU A 254 19.05 -1.57 -27.07
CA GLU A 254 19.04 -0.12 -27.24
C GLU A 254 17.61 0.39 -27.45
N GLN A 255 16.87 -0.21 -28.38
CA GLN A 255 15.47 0.18 -28.67
C GLN A 255 14.55 -0.04 -27.47
N ALA A 256 14.73 -1.13 -26.71
CA ALA A 256 14.00 -1.35 -25.46
C ALA A 256 14.32 -0.27 -24.41
N GLY A 257 15.58 0.17 -24.35
CA GLY A 257 16.03 1.28 -23.50
C GLY A 257 15.41 2.63 -23.89
N GLU A 258 15.38 2.95 -25.18
CA GLU A 258 14.77 4.18 -25.71
C GLU A 258 13.27 4.22 -25.43
N LEU A 259 12.58 3.10 -25.66
CA LEU A 259 11.15 2.96 -25.42
C LEU A 259 10.81 3.08 -23.92
N LYS A 260 11.63 2.48 -23.05
CA LYS A 260 11.53 2.65 -21.60
C LYS A 260 11.65 4.12 -21.20
N ALA A 261 12.66 4.81 -21.73
CA ALA A 261 12.89 6.22 -21.44
C ALA A 261 11.74 7.10 -21.96
N LEU A 262 11.18 6.78 -23.13
CA LEU A 262 10.00 7.45 -23.67
C LEU A 262 8.80 7.30 -22.74
N ILE A 263 8.47 6.07 -22.32
CA ILE A 263 7.35 5.79 -21.41
C ILE A 263 7.53 6.55 -20.08
N ASN A 264 8.72 6.56 -19.50
CA ASN A 264 8.96 7.28 -18.24
C ASN A 264 8.75 8.79 -18.37
N ARG A 265 9.25 9.42 -19.45
CA ARG A 265 8.97 10.85 -19.71
C ARG A 265 7.48 11.15 -19.84
N ARG A 266 6.70 10.22 -20.41
CA ARG A 266 5.24 10.36 -20.51
C ARG A 266 4.56 10.18 -19.16
N ARG A 267 5.01 9.24 -18.32
CA ARG A 267 4.51 9.03 -16.96
C ARG A 267 4.76 10.25 -16.08
N GLU A 268 5.95 10.83 -16.15
CA GLU A 268 6.30 12.08 -15.45
C GLU A 268 5.36 13.22 -15.87
N ARG A 269 5.18 13.43 -17.17
CA ARG A 269 4.23 14.43 -17.69
C ARG A 269 2.79 14.17 -17.26
N TRP A 270 2.37 12.90 -17.22
CA TRP A 270 1.04 12.52 -16.77
C TRP A 270 0.83 12.90 -15.30
N LEU A 271 1.82 12.64 -14.43
CA LEU A 271 1.80 13.04 -13.02
C LEU A 271 1.76 14.56 -12.83
N GLU A 272 2.46 15.32 -13.67
CA GLU A 272 2.42 16.79 -13.67
C GLU A 272 1.04 17.34 -14.07
N GLN A 273 0.37 16.68 -15.01
CA GLN A 273 -0.94 17.10 -15.55
C GLN A 273 -2.13 16.61 -14.72
N HIS A 274 -1.95 15.50 -14.00
CA HIS A 274 -2.94 14.90 -13.11
C HIS A 274 -2.36 14.86 -11.70
N PRO A 275 -2.11 16.03 -11.06
CA PRO A 275 -1.76 16.05 -9.65
C PRO A 275 -2.86 15.31 -8.91
N ARG A 276 -2.46 14.33 -8.09
CA ARG A 276 -3.37 13.43 -7.36
C ARG A 276 -4.54 14.26 -6.83
N ALA A 277 -5.76 13.95 -7.31
CA ALA A 277 -6.94 14.49 -6.68
C ALA A 277 -6.90 14.09 -5.20
N ASP A 278 -7.07 15.05 -4.30
CA ASP A 278 -7.05 14.91 -2.83
C ASP A 278 -8.09 13.90 -2.26
N GLY A 279 -8.71 13.07 -3.10
CA GLY A 279 -9.82 12.18 -2.75
C GLY A 279 -9.44 10.78 -2.26
N ASN A 280 -8.18 10.34 -2.41
CA ASN A 280 -7.76 9.02 -1.90
C ASN A 280 -6.30 8.97 -1.40
N SER A 281 -5.74 10.12 -1.00
CA SER A 281 -4.49 10.14 -0.26
C SER A 281 -4.75 9.67 1.17
N CYS A 282 -4.46 8.39 1.46
CA CYS A 282 -3.73 8.17 2.70
C CYS A 282 -2.34 8.76 2.40
N ALA A 283 -2.11 10.00 2.82
CA ALA A 283 -0.78 10.59 2.78
C ALA A 283 0.13 9.66 3.58
N LEU A 284 0.85 8.77 2.89
CA LEU A 284 1.96 8.06 3.49
C LEU A 284 2.93 9.15 3.92
N TRP A 285 3.03 9.28 5.24
CA TRP A 285 3.79 10.28 5.94
C TRP A 285 5.25 10.19 5.49
N VAL A 286 5.70 11.23 4.82
CA VAL A 286 7.12 11.59 4.76
C VAL A 286 7.18 12.94 5.45
N ALA A 287 7.96 13.03 6.53
CA ALA A 287 8.16 14.30 7.22
C ALA A 287 8.63 15.33 6.19
N GLU A 288 7.82 16.37 5.94
CA GLU A 288 8.31 17.53 5.21
C GLU A 288 9.46 18.15 6.01
N GLU A 289 10.58 18.41 5.33
CA GLU A 289 11.73 19.10 5.89
C GLU A 289 11.35 20.56 6.18
N GLY A 290 10.78 20.77 7.36
CA GLY A 290 10.32 22.07 7.81
C GLY A 290 9.60 21.93 9.13
N ARG A 291 10.34 21.63 10.21
CA ARG A 291 9.80 21.61 11.57
C ARG A 291 9.24 23.01 11.89
N PRO A 292 7.92 23.20 12.05
CA PRO A 292 7.42 24.44 12.63
C PRO A 292 7.87 24.47 14.09
N ASP A 293 8.48 25.60 14.47
CA ASP A 293 8.99 25.83 15.82
C ASP A 293 7.82 25.73 16.83
N PRO A 294 7.87 24.83 17.82
CA PRO A 294 6.82 24.67 18.81
C PRO A 294 6.62 25.89 19.73
N ALA A 295 7.48 26.90 19.65
CA ALA A 295 7.24 28.22 20.25
C ALA A 295 6.26 29.11 19.43
N ASP A 296 5.78 28.64 18.27
CA ASP A 296 4.82 29.37 17.46
C ASP A 296 3.42 29.36 18.10
N GLN A 297 3.14 30.43 18.85
CA GLN A 297 1.88 30.67 19.51
C GLN A 297 0.68 30.69 18.53
N GLN A 298 0.93 30.95 17.24
CA GLN A 298 -0.08 30.89 16.19
C GLN A 298 -0.43 29.43 15.85
N ALA A 299 0.56 28.53 15.81
CA ALA A 299 0.34 27.10 15.57
C ALA A 299 -0.42 26.41 16.71
N THR A 300 -0.09 26.72 17.98
CA THR A 300 -0.83 26.23 19.15
C THR A 300 -2.27 26.76 19.16
N THR A 301 -2.45 28.03 18.79
CA THR A 301 -3.80 28.63 18.67
C THR A 301 -4.64 27.90 17.64
N ALA A 302 -4.09 27.66 16.44
CA ALA A 302 -4.78 26.89 15.41
C ALA A 302 -5.13 25.48 15.89
N LEU A 303 -4.21 24.80 16.60
CA LEU A 303 -4.45 23.44 17.11
C LEU A 303 -5.64 23.39 18.07
N ILE A 304 -5.73 24.36 18.99
CA ILE A 304 -6.86 24.45 19.94
C ILE A 304 -8.19 24.67 19.19
N LEU A 305 -8.20 25.51 18.15
CA LEU A 305 -9.40 25.79 17.37
C LEU A 305 -9.86 24.56 16.60
N ASP A 306 -8.95 23.84 15.96
CA ASP A 306 -9.29 22.65 15.19
C ASP A 306 -9.81 21.52 16.09
N LEU A 307 -9.21 21.33 17.27
CA LEU A 307 -9.70 20.38 18.28
C LEU A 307 -11.13 20.71 18.73
N PHE A 308 -11.44 22.00 18.90
CA PHE A 308 -12.80 22.42 19.24
C PHE A 308 -13.78 22.17 18.09
N ASP A 309 -13.40 22.52 16.86
CA ASP A 309 -14.25 22.44 15.67
C ASP A 309 -14.59 20.97 15.31
N ILE A 310 -13.73 19.99 15.65
CA ILE A 310 -14.04 18.55 15.52
C ILE A 310 -14.80 17.95 16.71
N GLY A 311 -15.17 18.76 17.71
CA GLY A 311 -15.98 18.32 18.84
C GLY A 311 -15.21 17.59 19.95
N CYS A 312 -13.89 17.82 20.09
CA CYS A 312 -13.15 17.27 21.24
C CYS A 312 -13.53 17.91 22.57
N LEU A 313 -14.19 19.06 22.58
CA LEU A 313 -14.72 19.71 23.77
C LEU A 313 -16.23 19.89 23.64
N LEU A 314 -16.99 19.16 24.44
CA LEU A 314 -18.44 19.14 24.41
C LEU A 314 -19.01 19.77 25.68
N PHE A 315 -20.08 20.56 25.55
CA PHE A 315 -20.81 21.16 26.67
C PHE A 315 -22.15 20.46 26.87
N GLY A 316 -22.51 20.19 28.12
CA GLY A 316 -23.72 19.47 28.50
C GLY A 316 -23.59 18.85 29.88
N GLU A 317 -24.68 18.29 30.42
CA GLU A 317 -24.65 17.58 31.70
C GLU A 317 -24.16 16.14 31.52
N TYR A 318 -22.91 15.88 31.93
CA TYR A 318 -22.28 14.57 31.87
C TYR A 318 -22.10 13.98 33.26
N VAL A 319 -22.72 12.82 33.51
CA VAL A 319 -22.58 12.09 34.78
C VAL A 319 -21.34 11.19 34.71
N GLN A 320 -20.35 11.44 35.56
CA GLN A 320 -19.17 10.59 35.69
C GLN A 320 -19.49 9.26 36.39
N ALA A 321 -18.61 8.26 36.28
CA ALA A 321 -18.68 7.01 37.03
C ALA A 321 -18.68 7.20 38.58
N SER A 322 -18.25 8.38 39.05
CA SER A 322 -18.30 8.82 40.44
C SER A 322 -19.66 9.39 40.88
N GLY A 323 -20.60 9.62 39.96
CA GLY A 323 -21.89 10.27 40.20
C GLY A 323 -21.85 11.81 40.15
N ALA A 324 -20.68 12.42 39.95
CA ALA A 324 -20.57 13.87 39.77
C ALA A 324 -21.05 14.30 38.39
N VAL A 325 -21.81 15.41 38.31
CA VAL A 325 -22.22 16.04 37.06
C VAL A 325 -21.15 17.06 36.66
N PHE A 326 -20.53 16.85 35.51
CA PHE A 326 -19.68 17.83 34.85
C PHE A 326 -20.46 18.49 33.73
N ASN A 327 -20.31 19.82 33.59
CA ASN A 327 -21.01 20.59 32.56
C ASN A 327 -20.27 20.61 31.21
N TYR A 328 -19.16 19.87 31.11
CA TYR A 328 -18.41 19.66 29.87
C TYR A 328 -17.66 18.31 29.88
N TYR A 329 -17.26 17.86 28.70
CA TYR A 329 -16.50 16.63 28.50
C TYR A 329 -15.45 16.82 27.41
N VAL A 330 -14.26 16.24 27.62
CA VAL A 330 -13.16 16.26 26.65
C VAL A 330 -13.00 14.86 26.05
N ASP A 331 -13.23 14.71 24.75
CA ASP A 331 -13.08 13.45 24.02
C ASP A 331 -11.98 13.53 22.96
N LEU A 332 -10.76 13.14 23.35
CA LEU A 332 -9.61 13.12 22.45
C LEU A 332 -9.58 11.87 21.56
N ARG A 333 -10.53 10.94 21.72
CA ARG A 333 -10.55 9.69 20.94
C ARG A 333 -10.86 9.90 19.47
N GLN A 334 -11.59 10.96 19.13
CA GLN A 334 -11.95 11.25 17.74
C GLN A 334 -10.78 11.78 16.91
N ILE A 335 -9.72 12.29 17.56
CA ILE A 335 -8.55 12.86 16.89
C ILE A 335 -7.89 11.84 15.98
N ILE A 336 -7.93 10.55 16.32
CA ILE A 336 -7.33 9.48 15.50
C ILE A 336 -7.98 9.34 14.12
N SER A 337 -9.18 9.89 13.93
CA SER A 337 -9.89 9.91 12.64
C SER A 337 -9.47 11.07 11.74
N ASP A 338 -8.68 12.03 12.25
CA ASP A 338 -8.06 13.12 11.49
C ASP A 338 -6.54 13.04 11.62
N PRO A 339 -5.84 12.36 10.68
CA PRO A 339 -4.39 12.16 10.76
C PRO A 339 -3.56 13.46 10.79
N ASN A 340 -4.02 14.53 10.14
CA ASN A 340 -3.29 15.80 10.10
C ASN A 340 -3.35 16.51 11.46
N LEU A 341 -4.54 16.54 12.05
CA LEU A 341 -4.73 17.05 13.40
C LEU A 341 -3.98 16.18 14.41
N PHE A 342 -4.07 14.85 14.28
CA PHE A 342 -3.36 13.92 15.14
C PHE A 342 -1.85 14.09 15.07
N HIS A 343 -1.28 14.31 13.88
CA HIS A 343 0.16 14.59 13.73
C HIS A 343 0.58 15.86 14.49
N ARG A 344 -0.22 16.94 14.44
CA ARG A 344 0.07 18.18 15.19
C ARG A 344 -0.01 17.96 16.70
N VAL A 345 -0.93 17.11 17.16
CA VAL A 345 -0.98 16.64 18.55
C VAL A 345 0.31 15.90 18.90
N LEU A 346 0.72 14.90 18.10
CA LEU A 346 1.95 14.13 18.31
C LEU A 346 3.21 14.99 18.31
N HIS A 347 3.30 15.99 17.44
CA HIS A 347 4.41 16.95 17.40
C HIS A 347 4.51 17.75 18.71
N SER A 348 3.37 18.17 19.24
CA SER A 348 3.30 18.94 20.50
C SER A 348 3.75 18.08 21.70
N TYR A 349 3.37 16.80 21.72
CA TYR A 349 3.92 15.84 22.69
C TYR A 349 5.41 15.60 22.51
N SER A 350 5.86 15.40 21.26
CA SER A 350 7.26 15.09 20.93
C SER A 350 8.20 16.18 21.42
N THR A 351 7.79 17.44 21.29
CA THR A 351 8.56 18.60 21.81
C THR A 351 8.87 18.48 23.30
N LEU A 352 7.92 18.01 24.11
CA LEU A 352 8.15 17.78 25.54
C LEU A 352 9.02 16.54 25.76
N LEU A 353 8.74 15.46 25.04
CA LEU A 353 9.44 14.18 25.18
C LEU A 353 10.91 14.25 24.76
N GLU A 354 11.26 15.03 23.74
CA GLU A 354 12.65 15.22 23.29
C GLU A 354 13.55 15.85 24.37
N GLN A 355 12.96 16.52 25.37
CA GLN A 355 13.68 17.11 26.51
C GLN A 355 13.92 16.12 27.66
N LEU A 356 13.36 14.92 27.57
CA LEU A 356 13.38 13.90 28.63
C LEU A 356 14.33 12.74 28.29
N HIS A 357 14.81 12.05 29.32
CA HIS A 357 15.69 10.89 29.18
C HIS A 357 14.96 9.62 29.57
N PHE A 358 14.55 8.83 28.57
CA PHE A 358 13.88 7.55 28.76
C PHE A 358 14.24 6.55 27.65
N ASP A 359 14.02 5.26 27.95
CA ASP A 359 14.28 4.14 27.06
C ASP A 359 13.02 3.76 26.28
N ARG A 360 11.83 3.86 26.91
CA ARG A 360 10.54 3.41 26.35
C ARG A 360 9.39 4.35 26.65
N ILE A 361 8.36 4.28 25.81
CA ILE A 361 7.08 4.99 26.00
C ILE A 361 6.05 4.00 26.53
N ALA A 362 5.30 4.37 27.57
CA ALA A 362 4.16 3.62 28.06
C ALA A 362 2.84 4.39 27.87
N GLY A 363 1.96 3.91 26.99
CA GLY A 363 0.62 4.49 26.81
C GLY A 363 -0.40 3.87 27.75
N ILE A 364 -1.26 4.68 28.38
CA ILE A 364 -2.33 4.20 29.27
C ILE A 364 -3.60 3.83 28.46
N PRO A 365 -4.01 2.54 28.41
CA PRO A 365 -5.14 2.18 27.55
C PRO A 365 -6.50 2.68 28.06
N TYR A 366 -7.46 2.98 27.17
CA TYR A 366 -7.39 2.94 25.70
C TYR A 366 -7.15 4.32 25.07
N GLY A 367 -7.35 5.40 25.82
CA GLY A 367 -7.39 6.77 25.28
C GLY A 367 -6.07 7.22 24.68
N SER A 368 -4.96 6.99 25.39
CA SER A 368 -3.64 7.43 24.96
C SER A 368 -2.82 6.37 24.22
N LEU A 369 -3.35 5.15 24.05
CA LEU A 369 -2.62 4.09 23.33
C LEU A 369 -2.35 4.44 21.85
N PRO A 370 -3.29 5.02 21.08
CA PRO A 370 -2.99 5.51 19.74
C PRO A 370 -1.91 6.59 19.76
N THR A 371 -2.01 7.55 20.68
CA THR A 371 -1.02 8.63 20.85
C THR A 371 0.36 8.09 21.15
N ALA A 372 0.48 7.17 22.11
CA ALA A 372 1.74 6.52 22.46
C ALA A 372 2.31 5.71 21.28
N THR A 373 1.46 5.11 20.46
CA THR A 373 1.87 4.42 19.23
C THR A 373 2.45 5.40 18.20
N GLY A 374 1.77 6.53 17.96
CA GLY A 374 2.26 7.58 17.07
C GLY A 374 3.60 8.15 17.55
N LEU A 375 3.74 8.40 18.85
CA LEU A 375 4.99 8.90 19.46
C LEU A 375 6.13 7.89 19.40
N SER A 376 5.84 6.60 19.57
CA SER A 376 6.82 5.52 19.43
C SER A 376 7.44 5.50 18.04
N LEU A 377 6.61 5.66 17.00
CA LEU A 377 7.05 5.74 15.61
C LEU A 377 7.83 7.03 15.33
N ALA A 378 7.32 8.18 15.78
CA ALA A 378 7.92 9.49 15.53
C ALA A 378 9.29 9.67 16.23
N LEU A 379 9.43 9.17 17.46
CA LEU A 379 10.64 9.31 18.26
C LEU A 379 11.59 8.11 18.14
N HIS A 380 11.21 7.07 17.38
CA HIS A 380 11.92 5.80 17.29
C HIS A 380 12.20 5.16 18.66
N LYS A 381 11.21 5.21 19.56
CA LYS A 381 11.30 4.66 20.93
C LYS A 381 10.33 3.48 21.08
N PRO A 382 10.76 2.33 21.62
CA PRO A 382 9.86 1.19 21.81
C PRO A 382 8.64 1.52 22.67
N LEU A 383 7.47 1.07 22.22
CA LEU A 383 6.20 1.17 22.97
C LEU A 383 6.01 -0.05 23.88
N ILE A 384 5.55 0.20 25.10
CA ILE A 384 4.93 -0.78 25.99
C ILE A 384 3.58 -0.25 26.48
N TYR A 385 2.72 -1.10 27.04
CA TYR A 385 1.53 -0.60 27.74
C TYR A 385 1.03 -1.56 28.82
N PRO A 386 0.56 -1.05 29.98
CA PRO A 386 -0.06 -1.88 31.00
C PRO A 386 -1.46 -2.31 30.54
N ARG A 387 -1.76 -3.60 30.64
CA ARG A 387 -3.09 -4.12 30.29
C ARG A 387 -4.16 -3.60 31.25
N LYS A 388 -5.34 -3.28 30.72
CA LYS A 388 -6.50 -2.89 31.53
C LYS A 388 -7.07 -4.08 32.32
N GLU A 389 -7.10 -5.27 31.70
CA GLU A 389 -7.65 -6.50 32.28
C GLU A 389 -6.58 -7.61 32.38
N VAL A 390 -6.64 -8.42 33.44
CA VAL A 390 -5.79 -9.60 33.61
C VAL A 390 -6.49 -10.82 33.01
N LYS A 391 -5.91 -11.45 31.98
CA LYS A 391 -6.46 -12.68 31.39
C LYS A 391 -6.46 -13.83 32.41
N ALA A 392 -7.57 -14.57 32.50
CA ALA A 392 -7.72 -15.73 33.38
C ALA A 392 -6.82 -16.93 32.99
N HIS A 393 -6.44 -17.03 31.70
CA HIS A 393 -5.64 -18.13 31.15
C HIS A 393 -4.53 -17.61 30.22
N GLY A 394 -3.31 -18.16 30.36
CA GLY A 394 -2.10 -17.76 29.62
C GLY A 394 -0.97 -17.25 30.53
N ALA A 395 0.19 -16.91 29.95
CA ALA A 395 1.25 -16.21 30.68
C ALA A 395 0.69 -14.89 31.20
N ARG A 396 0.54 -14.74 32.52
CA ARG A 396 -0.11 -13.61 33.23
C ARG A 396 0.70 -12.30 33.13
N ARG A 397 1.07 -11.89 31.92
CA ARG A 397 1.80 -10.65 31.65
C ARG A 397 0.88 -9.45 31.90
N LEU A 398 1.31 -8.57 32.80
CA LEU A 398 0.63 -7.32 33.16
C LEU A 398 0.86 -6.22 32.12
N ILE A 399 1.94 -6.34 31.35
CA ILE A 399 2.41 -5.36 30.36
C ILE A 399 2.58 -6.05 29.01
N GLU A 400 2.23 -5.34 27.94
CA GLU A 400 2.49 -5.74 26.56
C GLU A 400 3.70 -4.98 26.01
N GLY A 401 4.43 -5.65 25.11
CA GLY A 401 5.74 -5.21 24.61
C GLY A 401 6.90 -5.82 25.40
N ASP A 402 8.05 -5.93 24.75
CA ASP A 402 9.27 -6.46 25.38
C ASP A 402 9.94 -5.37 26.20
N PHE A 403 10.55 -5.71 27.34
CA PHE A 403 11.32 -4.78 28.17
C PHE A 403 12.30 -5.53 29.08
N ASN A 404 13.29 -4.80 29.62
CA ASN A 404 14.19 -5.30 30.65
C ASN A 404 13.88 -4.62 31.99
N GLU A 405 14.18 -5.29 33.09
CA GLU A 405 14.17 -4.66 34.42
C GLU A 405 15.15 -3.50 34.46
N GLY A 406 14.73 -2.38 35.03
CA GLY A 406 15.50 -1.14 35.12
C GLY A 406 15.35 -0.19 33.93
N ASP A 407 14.67 -0.60 32.84
CA ASP A 407 14.39 0.30 31.71
C ASP A 407 13.59 1.52 32.21
N ARG A 408 14.00 2.72 31.79
CA ARG A 408 13.32 3.98 32.11
C ARG A 408 12.16 4.24 31.17
N VAL A 409 11.02 4.54 31.75
CA VAL A 409 9.76 4.66 31.02
C VAL A 409 9.15 6.03 31.26
N VAL A 410 8.77 6.69 30.16
CA VAL A 410 7.87 7.85 30.22
C VAL A 410 6.44 7.38 30.01
N VAL A 411 5.53 7.79 30.90
CA VAL A 411 4.11 7.48 30.79
C VAL A 411 3.41 8.58 30.00
N VAL A 412 2.65 8.18 28.99
CA VAL A 412 1.85 9.08 28.15
C VAL A 412 0.38 8.84 28.43
N ASP A 413 -0.36 9.91 28.74
CA ASP A 413 -1.82 9.86 28.86
C ASP A 413 -2.53 11.02 28.15
N ASP A 414 -3.83 10.90 27.88
CA ASP A 414 -4.57 11.87 27.06
C ASP A 414 -4.93 13.13 27.87
N ILE A 415 -5.58 12.97 29.02
CA ILE A 415 -6.02 14.06 29.89
C ILE A 415 -5.80 13.74 31.36
N LEU A 416 -5.20 14.68 32.10
CA LEU A 416 -5.04 14.57 33.55
C LEU A 416 -6.22 15.19 34.28
N ILE A 417 -7.10 14.35 34.85
CA ILE A 417 -8.26 14.81 35.66
C ILE A 417 -8.03 14.58 37.16
N THR A 418 -7.93 13.32 37.60
CA THR A 418 -7.70 12.96 39.02
C THR A 418 -6.36 12.28 39.26
N GLY A 419 -5.66 11.89 38.18
CA GLY A 419 -4.43 11.09 38.20
C GLY A 419 -4.61 9.60 38.53
N GLY A 420 -5.83 9.13 38.76
CA GLY A 420 -6.09 7.74 39.18
C GLY A 420 -5.64 6.69 38.16
N SER A 421 -6.06 6.84 36.90
CA SER A 421 -5.72 5.89 35.82
C SER A 421 -4.21 5.81 35.57
N VAL A 422 -3.54 6.97 35.59
CA VAL A 422 -2.08 7.07 35.43
C VAL A 422 -1.38 6.32 36.57
N LEU A 423 -1.75 6.58 37.83
CA LEU A 423 -1.14 5.91 38.99
C LEU A 423 -1.36 4.40 39.00
N GLU A 424 -2.54 3.92 38.58
CA GLU A 424 -2.79 2.49 38.44
C GLU A 424 -1.91 1.87 37.34
N GLY A 425 -1.74 2.58 36.23
CA GLY A 425 -0.83 2.19 35.15
C GLY A 425 0.63 2.12 35.61
N ILE A 426 1.09 3.16 36.31
CA ILE A 426 2.46 3.23 36.86
C ILE A 426 2.70 2.07 37.83
N ALA A 427 1.77 1.78 38.73
CA ALA A 427 1.92 0.67 39.67
C ALA A 427 2.13 -0.69 38.95
N LYS A 428 1.49 -0.91 37.79
CA LYS A 428 1.70 -2.12 36.97
C LYS A 428 3.08 -2.12 36.30
N LEU A 429 3.55 -0.96 35.85
CA LEU A 429 4.88 -0.78 35.25
C LEU A 429 5.98 -1.06 36.29
N GLU A 430 5.92 -0.39 37.44
CA GLU A 430 6.92 -0.51 38.51
C GLU A 430 6.93 -1.91 39.15
N SER A 431 5.77 -2.54 39.33
CA SER A 431 5.71 -3.94 39.82
C SER A 431 6.32 -4.96 38.86
N SER A 432 6.57 -4.56 37.61
CA SER A 432 7.29 -5.37 36.61
C SER A 432 8.77 -4.97 36.48
N GLY A 433 9.29 -4.14 37.38
CA GLY A 433 10.70 -3.76 37.44
C GLY A 433 11.10 -2.56 36.56
N LEU A 434 10.14 -1.83 35.99
CA LEU A 434 10.40 -0.62 35.21
C LEU A 434 10.55 0.61 36.11
N VAL A 435 11.29 1.61 35.66
CA VAL A 435 11.50 2.87 36.38
C VAL A 435 10.69 3.99 35.71
N VAL A 436 9.73 4.59 36.41
CA VAL A 436 8.93 5.70 35.90
C VAL A 436 9.31 7.00 36.61
N GLU A 437 9.74 8.01 35.86
CA GLU A 437 10.08 9.33 36.41
C GLU A 437 9.17 10.45 35.87
N ASP A 438 8.69 10.32 34.63
CA ASP A 438 7.97 11.36 33.92
C ASP A 438 6.60 10.88 33.44
N VAL A 439 5.61 11.75 33.61
CA VAL A 439 4.25 11.62 33.08
C VAL A 439 4.01 12.80 32.15
N VAL A 440 3.68 12.51 30.89
CA VAL A 440 3.37 13.51 29.86
C VAL A 440 1.91 13.36 29.45
N VAL A 441 1.13 14.43 29.55
CA VAL A 441 -0.28 14.46 29.14
C VAL A 441 -0.56 15.52 28.09
N PHE A 442 -1.59 15.33 27.26
CA PHE A 442 -1.98 16.38 26.32
C PHE A 442 -2.60 17.57 27.04
N ILE A 443 -3.57 17.29 27.92
CA ILE A 443 -4.35 18.33 28.62
C ILE A 443 -4.24 18.14 30.12
N ASP A 444 -3.78 19.16 30.83
CA ASP A 444 -4.00 19.32 32.26
C ASP A 444 -5.36 20.00 32.50
N HIS A 445 -6.34 19.21 32.92
CA HIS A 445 -7.69 19.70 33.19
C HIS A 445 -7.70 20.68 34.38
N GLY A 446 -6.87 20.47 35.38
CA GLY A 446 -6.87 21.30 36.59
C GLY A 446 -6.09 22.60 36.41
N GLY A 447 -5.03 22.56 35.59
CA GLY A 447 -4.15 23.68 35.32
C GLY A 447 -3.65 24.34 36.60
N GLN A 448 -3.66 25.67 36.65
CA GLN A 448 -3.25 26.43 37.84
C GLN A 448 -4.33 26.54 38.92
N ARG A 449 -5.59 26.17 38.63
CA ARG A 449 -6.72 26.36 39.55
C ARG A 449 -6.97 25.16 40.45
N ASP A 450 -6.91 23.96 39.89
CA ASP A 450 -7.10 22.71 40.62
C ASP A 450 -5.86 21.81 40.45
N ARG A 451 -4.84 22.07 41.26
CA ARG A 451 -3.58 21.33 41.20
C ARG A 451 -3.64 19.94 41.84
N ARG A 452 -4.78 19.48 42.37
CA ARG A 452 -4.87 18.25 43.18
C ARG A 452 -4.35 17.00 42.45
N ALA A 453 -4.67 16.84 41.17
CA ALA A 453 -4.20 15.68 40.40
C ALA A 453 -2.70 15.71 40.14
N ARG A 454 -2.18 16.90 39.80
CA ARG A 454 -0.75 17.14 39.60
C ARG A 454 0.04 16.96 40.89
N GLU A 455 -0.39 17.59 41.99
CA GLU A 455 0.21 17.46 43.32
C GLU A 455 0.19 16.01 43.81
N ARG A 456 -0.86 15.24 43.49
CA ARG A 456 -0.94 13.82 43.83
C ARG A 456 0.15 12.99 43.13
N LEU A 457 0.43 13.27 41.85
CA LEU A 457 1.52 12.63 41.10
C LEU A 457 2.89 13.10 41.59
N GLU A 458 3.06 14.41 41.80
CA GLU A 458 4.31 15.01 42.32
C GLU A 458 4.65 14.49 43.73
N ALA A 459 3.65 14.36 44.62
CA ALA A 459 3.82 13.77 45.96
C ALA A 459 4.15 12.27 45.92
N ALA A 460 3.79 11.58 44.84
CA ALA A 460 4.18 10.20 44.58
C ALA A 460 5.56 10.08 43.92
N GLY A 461 6.24 11.20 43.63
CA GLY A 461 7.61 11.24 43.11
C GLY A 461 7.74 11.44 41.60
N TYR A 462 6.64 11.66 40.87
CA TYR A 462 6.66 11.78 39.41
C TYR A 462 6.68 13.25 38.94
N ARG A 463 7.42 13.53 37.86
CA ARG A 463 7.39 14.82 37.17
C ARG A 463 6.25 14.83 36.16
N VAL A 464 5.38 15.86 36.24
CA VAL A 464 4.21 15.97 35.36
C VAL A 464 4.43 17.09 34.33
N HIS A 465 4.27 16.74 33.06
CA HIS A 465 4.37 17.64 31.91
C HIS A 465 3.05 17.64 31.16
N ALA A 466 2.57 18.81 30.76
CA ALA A 466 1.33 18.95 30.00
C ALA A 466 1.56 19.85 28.78
N VAL A 467 1.03 19.43 27.63
CA VAL A 467 1.11 20.22 26.39
C VAL A 467 0.23 21.47 26.47
N LEU A 468 -1.00 21.30 26.96
CA LEU A 468 -1.99 22.36 27.15
C LEU A 468 -2.55 22.30 28.57
N ASP A 469 -2.98 23.45 29.08
CA ASP A 469 -3.85 23.51 30.25
C ASP A 469 -5.25 24.05 29.88
N ILE A 470 -6.25 23.74 30.71
CA ILE A 470 -7.64 24.15 30.44
C ILE A 470 -7.80 25.68 30.35
N ALA A 471 -6.94 26.44 31.06
CA ALA A 471 -7.00 27.90 31.08
C ALA A 471 -6.49 28.50 29.76
N GLN A 472 -5.47 27.90 29.15
CA GLN A 472 -4.97 28.24 27.83
C GLN A 472 -6.03 27.94 26.77
N ILE A 473 -6.62 26.74 26.80
CA ILE A 473 -7.71 26.36 25.89
C ILE A 473 -8.86 27.37 25.99
N THR A 474 -9.32 27.68 27.21
CA THR A 474 -10.44 28.60 27.43
C THR A 474 -10.14 30.01 26.90
N ARG A 475 -8.95 30.55 27.18
CA ARG A 475 -8.56 31.89 26.70
C ARG A 475 -8.51 31.96 25.17
N THR A 476 -7.94 30.94 24.53
CA THR A 476 -7.83 30.88 23.07
C THR A 476 -9.21 30.82 22.42
N LEU A 477 -10.09 29.94 22.89
CA LEU A 477 -11.42 29.78 22.32
C LEU A 477 -12.32 31.01 22.56
N LEU A 478 -12.21 31.66 23.73
CA LEU A 478 -12.93 32.89 24.01
C LEU A 478 -12.45 34.04 23.09
N ALA A 479 -11.13 34.19 22.90
CA ALA A 479 -10.58 35.20 22.00
C ALA A 479 -10.98 35.00 20.54
N ALA A 480 -11.14 33.74 20.10
CA ALA A 480 -11.59 33.39 18.76
C ALA A 480 -13.13 33.39 18.58
N GLY A 481 -13.89 33.74 19.63
CA GLY A 481 -15.36 33.74 19.60
C GLY A 481 -16.00 32.35 19.47
N ARG A 482 -15.28 31.29 19.83
CA ARG A 482 -15.78 29.90 19.84
C ARG A 482 -16.50 29.52 21.14
N LEU A 483 -16.29 30.29 22.22
CA LEU A 483 -17.01 30.13 23.50
C LEU A 483 -17.82 31.38 23.84
N SER A 484 -19.00 31.19 24.44
CA SER A 484 -19.69 32.25 25.18
C SER A 484 -19.02 32.51 26.53
N ALA A 485 -19.31 33.67 27.15
CA ALA A 485 -18.84 33.97 28.50
C ALA A 485 -19.29 32.92 29.52
N ASP A 486 -20.52 32.40 29.37
CA ASP A 486 -21.07 31.37 30.26
C ASP A 486 -20.36 30.03 30.07
N GLN A 487 -20.05 29.63 28.83
CA GLN A 487 -19.29 28.41 28.55
C GLN A 487 -17.85 28.52 29.04
N ALA A 488 -17.22 29.69 28.90
CA ALA A 488 -15.89 29.93 29.44
C ALA A 488 -15.89 29.83 30.98
N ALA A 489 -16.92 30.36 31.65
CA ALA A 489 -17.09 30.25 33.10
C ALA A 489 -17.30 28.80 33.59
N VAL A 490 -17.74 27.89 32.72
CA VAL A 490 -17.86 26.46 33.05
C VAL A 490 -16.50 25.74 33.02
N LEU A 491 -15.58 26.17 32.15
CA LEU A 491 -14.22 25.62 32.05
C LEU A 491 -13.22 26.23 33.03
N THR A 492 -13.58 27.37 33.64
CA THR A 492 -12.71 28.17 34.50
C THR A 492 -13.21 28.15 35.92
#